data_AF-A0A960EMM1-F1
#
_entry.id   AF-A0A960EMM1-F1
#
_cell.length_a   1.000
_cell.length_b   1.000
_cell.length_c   1.000
_cell.angle_alpha   90.00
_cell.angle_beta   90.00
_cell.angle_gamma   90.00
#
_symmetry.space_group_name_H-M   'P 1'
#
loop_
_entity.id
_entity.type
_entity.pdbx_description
1 polymer ?
#
loop_
_entity_poly.entity_id
_entity_poly.type
_entity_poly.pdbx_seq_one_letter_code
_entity_poly.pdbx_strand_id
1 'polypeptide(L)'
;EGRPARAAGALVVLVDGEAAAYVEKGGRSLATFPAAVVDGRWADALATVVRSGRRRSLELAKVDGAPARESPHADLLREGGFADGYKGLILRSR
;
A
#
# COMPACT_ATOMS: atom_id res chain seq x y z
N GLU A 1 -2.95 -3.51 -16.52
CA GLU A 1 -1.82 -3.60 -15.59
C GLU A 1 -0.62 -2.88 -16.18
N GLY A 2 0.17 -2.22 -15.34
CA GLY A 2 1.42 -1.56 -15.74
C GLY A 2 2.57 -2.13 -14.93
N ARG A 3 3.73 -2.32 -15.55
CA ARG A 3 4.95 -2.70 -14.84
C ARG A 3 5.33 -1.57 -13.87
N PRO A 4 5.68 -1.84 -12.60
CA PRO A 4 6.20 -0.83 -11.69
C PRO A 4 7.33 -0.04 -12.35
N ALA A 5 7.17 1.28 -12.38
CA ALA A 5 8.10 2.20 -13.04
C ALA A 5 8.44 3.35 -12.11
N ARG A 6 9.66 3.88 -12.22
CA ARG A 6 10.06 5.05 -11.43
C ARG A 6 9.23 6.25 -11.88
N ALA A 7 8.39 6.75 -10.98
CA ALA A 7 7.56 7.93 -11.21
C ALA A 7 7.57 8.85 -9.98
N ALA A 8 7.56 10.17 -10.21
CA ALA A 8 7.47 11.14 -9.13
C ALA A 8 6.17 10.94 -8.33
N GLY A 9 6.31 10.70 -7.03
CA GLY A 9 5.20 10.49 -6.10
C GLY A 9 4.73 9.04 -5.98
N ALA A 10 5.33 8.09 -6.69
CA ALA A 10 5.21 6.67 -6.38
C ALA A 10 6.01 6.34 -5.10
N LEU A 11 5.63 5.25 -4.43
CA LEU A 11 6.30 4.76 -3.22
C LEU A 11 6.74 3.32 -3.43
N VAL A 12 7.86 2.95 -2.81
CA VAL A 12 8.29 1.56 -2.69
C VAL A 12 8.58 1.28 -1.22
N VAL A 13 8.13 0.12 -0.74
CA VAL A 13 8.45 -0.40 0.58
C VAL A 13 9.46 -1.52 0.40
N LEU A 14 10.60 -1.38 1.07
CA LEU A 14 11.63 -2.40 1.14
C LEU A 14 11.55 -3.11 2.50
N VAL A 15 11.65 -4.43 2.47
CA VAL A 15 11.84 -5.27 3.66
C VAL A 15 13.18 -5.97 3.50
N ASP A 16 14.12 -5.69 4.39
CA ASP A 16 15.48 -6.24 4.38
C ASP A 16 16.21 -6.11 3.02
N GLY A 17 15.95 -5.02 2.31
CA GLY A 17 16.55 -4.73 1.00
C GLY A 17 15.77 -5.24 -0.21
N GLU A 18 14.73 -6.05 0.00
CA GLU A 18 13.87 -6.57 -1.06
C GLU A 18 12.59 -5.73 -1.20
N ALA A 19 12.14 -5.51 -2.44
CA ALA A 19 10.86 -4.84 -2.68
C ALA A 19 9.72 -5.74 -2.19
N ALA A 20 8.87 -5.20 -1.31
CA ALA A 20 7.68 -5.89 -0.81
C ALA A 20 6.40 -5.30 -1.42
N ALA A 21 6.30 -3.97 -1.48
CA ALA A 21 5.15 -3.29 -2.07
C ALA A 21 5.58 -2.07 -2.88
N TYR A 22 4.86 -1.81 -3.97
CA TYR A 22 4.97 -0.60 -4.77
C TYR A 22 3.60 0.06 -4.88
N VAL A 23 3.55 1.36 -4.60
CA VAL A 23 2.34 2.16 -4.76
C VAL A 23 2.54 3.13 -5.91
N GLU A 24 1.65 3.06 -6.89
CA GLU A 24 1.69 3.95 -8.05
C GLU A 24 1.56 5.42 -7.65
N LYS A 25 2.04 6.30 -8.54
CA LYS A 25 1.78 7.74 -8.43
C LYS A 25 0.28 7.97 -8.20
N GLY A 26 -0.03 8.76 -7.18
CA GLY A 26 -1.42 9.08 -6.80
C GLY A 26 -2.03 8.11 -5.78
N GLY A 27 -1.34 7.03 -5.41
CA GLY A 27 -1.70 6.23 -4.24
C GLY A 27 -2.86 5.26 -4.44
N ARG A 28 -3.36 5.08 -5.67
CA ARG A 28 -4.61 4.35 -5.95
C ARG A 28 -4.41 2.85 -6.22
N SER A 29 -3.26 2.48 -6.78
CA SER A 29 -2.94 1.08 -7.08
C SER A 29 -1.70 0.68 -6.30
N LEU A 30 -1.74 -0.51 -5.71
CA LEU A 30 -0.63 -1.17 -5.08
C LEU A 30 -0.30 -2.45 -5.84
N ALA A 31 0.99 -2.70 -6.06
CA ALA A 31 1.50 -3.98 -6.53
C ALA A 31 2.34 -4.61 -5.40
N THR A 32 2.14 -5.90 -5.16
CA THR A 32 2.94 -6.68 -4.23
C THR A 32 4.05 -7.43 -4.97
N PHE A 33 5.08 -7.77 -4.22
CA PHE A 33 6.21 -8.58 -4.67
C PHE A 33 6.31 -9.83 -3.78
N PRO A 34 7.09 -10.86 -4.16
CA PRO A 34 7.21 -12.09 -3.38
C PRO A 34 7.51 -11.88 -1.89
N ALA A 35 8.32 -10.86 -1.54
CA ALA A 35 8.65 -10.53 -0.16
C ALA A 35 7.42 -10.13 0.70
N ALA A 36 6.34 -9.61 0.08
CA ALA A 36 5.11 -9.26 0.81
C ALA A 36 4.32 -10.47 1.33
N VAL A 37 4.53 -11.66 0.75
CA VAL A 37 3.91 -12.91 1.21
C VAL A 37 4.67 -13.48 2.42
N VAL A 38 5.99 -13.26 2.47
CA VAL A 38 6.87 -13.79 3.50
C VAL A 38 6.83 -12.93 4.77
N ASP A 39 6.74 -11.61 4.61
CA ASP A 39 6.85 -10.68 5.73
C ASP A 39 5.81 -9.56 5.65
N GLY A 40 4.95 -9.44 6.65
CA GLY A 40 3.86 -8.46 6.69
C GLY A 40 4.26 -7.03 7.11
N ARG A 41 5.51 -6.78 7.52
CA ARG A 41 5.97 -5.46 8.01
C ARG A 41 5.75 -4.32 7.00
N TRP A 42 5.62 -4.64 5.71
CA TRP A 42 5.42 -3.64 4.66
C TRP A 42 4.12 -2.83 4.84
N ALA A 43 3.07 -3.41 5.41
CA ALA A 43 1.79 -2.73 5.58
C ALA A 43 1.89 -1.60 6.62
N ASP A 44 2.56 -1.85 7.76
CA ASP A 44 2.82 -0.83 8.77
C ASP A 44 3.83 0.23 8.27
N ALA A 45 4.83 -0.20 7.51
CA ALA A 45 5.76 0.74 6.87
C ALA A 45 5.03 1.69 5.90
N LEU A 46 4.04 1.18 5.15
CA LEU A 46 3.19 2.00 4.30
C LEU A 46 2.31 2.94 5.12
N ALA A 47 1.71 2.46 6.21
CA ALA A 47 0.91 3.28 7.12
C ALA A 47 1.72 4.42 7.74
N THR A 48 3.01 4.18 8.04
CA THR A 48 3.94 5.17 8.59
C THR A 48 4.12 6.38 7.67
N VAL A 49 3.95 6.23 6.35
CA VAL A 49 3.99 7.38 5.41
C VAL A 49 2.87 8.39 5.72
N VAL A 50 1.69 7.91 6.13
CA VAL A 50 0.58 8.78 6.52
C VAL A 50 0.75 9.28 7.95
N ARG A 51 1.11 8.39 8.89
CA ARG A 51 1.27 8.74 10.31
C ARG A 51 2.39 9.75 10.53
N SER A 52 3.45 9.72 9.72
CA SER A 52 4.56 10.68 9.80
C SER A 52 4.28 12.01 9.08
N GLY A 53 3.07 12.21 8.54
CA GLY A 53 2.70 13.43 7.81
C GLY A 53 3.29 13.59 6.41
N ARG A 54 4.06 12.60 5.90
CA ARG A 54 4.60 12.64 4.52
C ARG A 54 3.47 12.58 3.46
N ARG A 55 2.34 11.97 3.82
CA ARG A 55 1.08 12.04 3.09
C ARG A 55 -0.04 12.34 4.08
N ARG A 56 -1.01 13.20 3.73
CA ARG A 56 -2.22 13.40 4.56
C ARG A 56 -3.14 12.18 4.54
N SER A 57 -3.13 11.43 3.44
CA SER A 57 -3.96 10.24 3.27
C SER A 57 -3.39 9.31 2.20
N LEU A 58 -3.85 8.07 2.23
CA LEU A 58 -3.61 7.07 1.20
C LEU A 58 -4.88 6.22 1.02
N GLU A 59 -5.42 6.16 -0.20
CA GLU A 59 -6.64 5.40 -0.54
C GLU A 59 -6.31 4.37 -1.63
N LEU A 60 -6.09 3.13 -1.22
CA LEU A 60 -5.78 2.00 -2.08
C LEU A 60 -7.07 1.45 -2.68
N ALA A 61 -7.30 1.70 -3.96
CA ALA A 61 -8.45 1.16 -4.67
C ALA A 61 -8.21 -0.25 -5.19
N LYS A 62 -6.97 -0.54 -5.61
CA LYS A 62 -6.57 -1.85 -6.14
C LYS A 62 -5.29 -2.36 -5.51
N VAL A 63 -5.23 -3.66 -5.32
CA VAL A 63 -4.02 -4.42 -4.99
C VAL A 63 -3.90 -5.51 -6.06
N ASP A 64 -2.78 -5.55 -6.77
CA ASP A 64 -2.50 -6.54 -7.82
C ASP A 64 -3.62 -6.64 -8.88
N GLY A 65 -4.14 -5.47 -9.29
CA GLY A 65 -5.17 -5.34 -10.32
C GLY A 65 -6.61 -5.59 -9.83
N ALA A 66 -6.80 -6.24 -8.69
CA ALA A 66 -8.10 -6.53 -8.07
C ALA A 66 -8.51 -5.46 -7.03
N PRO A 67 -9.81 -5.34 -6.67
CA PRO A 67 -10.25 -4.45 -5.61
C PRO A 67 -9.48 -4.68 -4.30
N ALA A 68 -8.97 -3.61 -3.68
CA ALA A 68 -8.09 -3.73 -2.51
C ALA A 68 -8.72 -4.47 -1.32
N ARG A 69 -10.05 -4.37 -1.18
CA ARG A 69 -10.82 -5.03 -0.11
C ARG A 69 -10.91 -6.55 -0.24
N GLU A 70 -10.71 -7.05 -1.46
CA GLU A 70 -10.76 -8.49 -1.81
C GLU A 70 -9.36 -9.10 -1.85
N SER A 71 -8.32 -8.30 -1.62
CA SER A 71 -6.94 -8.78 -1.62
C SER A 71 -6.67 -9.73 -0.47
N PRO A 72 -5.82 -10.76 -0.65
CA PRO A 72 -5.26 -11.55 0.46
C PRO A 72 -4.53 -10.69 1.51
N HIS A 73 -4.12 -9.48 1.16
CA HIS A 73 -3.44 -8.53 2.06
C HIS A 73 -4.39 -7.52 2.71
N ALA A 74 -5.71 -7.63 2.49
CA ALA A 74 -6.66 -6.65 2.99
C ALA A 74 -6.66 -6.56 4.52
N ASP A 75 -6.65 -7.71 5.21
CA ASP A 75 -6.66 -7.73 6.68
C ASP A 75 -5.34 -7.22 7.27
N LEU A 76 -4.21 -7.56 6.65
CA LEU A 76 -2.91 -7.01 7.02
C LEU A 76 -2.86 -5.48 6.88
N LEU A 77 -3.46 -4.93 5.82
CA LEU A 77 -3.59 -3.48 5.67
C LEU A 77 -4.52 -2.89 6.74
N ARG A 78 -5.61 -3.58 7.11
CA ARG A 78 -6.50 -3.15 8.20
C ARG A 78 -5.79 -3.13 9.55
N GLU A 79 -4.96 -4.13 9.84
CA GLU A 79 -4.08 -4.16 11.02
C GLU A 79 -3.09 -2.98 11.02
N GLY A 80 -2.61 -2.58 9.83
CA GLY A 80 -1.85 -1.33 9.62
C GLY A 80 -2.67 -0.05 9.81
N GLY A 81 -3.95 -0.14 10.13
CA GLY A 81 -4.85 0.98 10.42
C GLY A 81 -5.62 1.53 9.22
N PHE A 82 -5.55 0.88 8.05
CA PHE A 82 -6.44 1.22 6.94
C PHE A 82 -7.88 0.79 7.27
N ALA A 83 -8.86 1.59 6.86
CA ALA A 83 -10.28 1.29 7.03
C ALA A 83 -10.96 1.10 5.67
N ASP A 84 -12.14 0.47 5.66
CA ASP A 84 -12.96 0.38 4.47
C ASP A 84 -13.53 1.77 4.11
N GLY A 85 -13.09 2.31 2.98
CA GLY A 85 -13.60 3.52 2.36
C GLY A 85 -14.47 3.20 1.14
N TYR A 86 -15.08 4.23 0.55
CA TYR A 86 -15.94 4.07 -0.63
C TYR A 86 -15.17 3.46 -1.82
N LYS A 87 -13.98 4.01 -2.13
CA LYS A 87 -13.20 3.58 -3.32
C LYS A 87 -12.16 2.50 -3.04
N GLY A 88 -12.04 2.02 -1.80
CA GLY A 88 -11.07 0.98 -1.41
C GLY A 88 -10.66 1.08 0.06
N LEU A 89 -9.45 0.64 0.39
CA LEU A 89 -8.90 0.75 1.75
C LEU A 89 -8.23 2.12 1.94
N ILE A 90 -8.57 2.83 3.01
CA ILE A 90 -8.13 4.20 3.24
C ILE A 90 -7.50 4.40 4.61
N LEU A 91 -6.38 5.12 4.64
CA LEU A 91 -5.78 5.67 5.86
C LEU A 91 -5.69 7.19 5.73
N ARG A 92 -6.01 7.91 6.81
CA ARG A 92 -5.91 9.37 6.90
C ARG A 92 -5.16 9.76 8.17
N SER A 93 -4.37 10.83 8.10
CA SER A 93 -3.84 11.47 9.32
C SER A 93 -5.02 11.98 10.13
N ARG A 94 -4.97 11.79 11.45
CA ARG A 94 -5.91 12.44 12.37
C ARG A 94 -5.80 13.96 12.27
#